data_AF-A0A4U0EIY9-F1
#
_entry.id   AF-A0A4U0EIY9-F1
#
_cell.length_a   1.000
_cell.length_b   1.000
_cell.length_c   1.000
_cell.angle_alpha   90.00
_cell.angle_beta   90.00
_cell.angle_gamma   90.00
#
_symmetry.space_group_name_H-M   'P 1'
#
loop_
_entity.id
_entity.type
_entity.pdbx_description
1 polymer ?
#
loop_
_entity_poly.entity_id
_entity_poly.type
_entity_poly.pdbx_seq_one_letter_code
_entity_poly.pdbx_strand_id
1 'polypeptide(L)'
;MSENLKLARGQNVTADRVGLTFDEIEEKLKISPHKRELILSELNKADEIVFFSLDKLGCMIDEKNGIPALTDKKYINRNWKIILDWIKNFVQIVIPVLALVIAYVSLTSKLDSLKTQSDKELQEVKNIMLEQKKRIEELENQSKILPNQKKDSL
;
A
#
# COMPACT_ATOMS: atom_id res chain seq x y z
N MET A 1 -26.89 -11.83 30.76
CA MET A 1 -26.01 -12.95 30.38
C MET A 1 -24.86 -12.94 31.37
N SER A 2 -25.15 -13.41 32.59
CA SER A 2 -24.38 -13.15 33.80
C SER A 2 -24.12 -14.47 34.49
N GLU A 3 -23.20 -15.28 33.98
CA GLU A 3 -22.93 -16.60 34.58
C GLU A 3 -21.59 -17.23 34.18
N ASN A 4 -20.50 -16.45 34.07
CA ASN A 4 -19.16 -17.03 33.85
C ASN A 4 -18.00 -16.25 34.50
N LEU A 5 -18.22 -15.59 35.63
CA LEU A 5 -17.13 -15.29 36.56
C LEU A 5 -17.18 -16.30 37.70
N LYS A 6 -16.74 -17.54 37.42
CA LYS A 6 -16.26 -18.43 38.48
C LYS A 6 -15.03 -17.74 39.07
N LEU A 7 -15.26 -16.96 40.12
CA LEU A 7 -14.25 -16.48 41.06
C LEU A 7 -13.43 -17.70 41.48
N ALA A 8 -12.28 -17.87 40.83
CA ALA A 8 -11.29 -18.82 41.26
C ALA A 8 -10.91 -18.41 42.69
N ARG A 9 -11.24 -19.31 43.62
CA ARG A 9 -10.86 -19.38 45.03
C ARG A 9 -9.86 -18.30 45.43
N GLY A 10 -10.29 -17.41 46.33
CA GLY A 10 -9.41 -16.48 47.03
C GLY A 10 -8.20 -17.22 47.59
N GLN A 11 -7.08 -17.11 46.91
CA GLN A 11 -5.79 -17.35 47.52
C GLN A 11 -5.57 -16.17 48.46
N ASN A 12 -5.24 -16.45 49.72
CA ASN A 12 -4.71 -15.44 50.62
C ASN A 12 -3.37 -15.00 50.04
N VAL A 13 -3.39 -13.94 49.25
CA VAL A 13 -2.19 -13.30 48.73
C VAL A 13 -1.57 -12.55 49.90
N THR A 14 -0.32 -12.85 50.24
CA THR A 14 0.41 -12.08 51.24
C THR A 14 0.51 -10.62 50.77
N ALA A 15 0.32 -9.68 51.69
CA ALA A 15 0.38 -8.23 51.44
C ALA A 15 1.74 -7.75 50.89
N ASP A 16 2.71 -8.66 50.85
CA ASP A 16 4.06 -8.49 50.32
C ASP A 16 4.08 -8.41 48.77
N ARG A 17 2.96 -8.72 48.10
CA ARG A 17 2.85 -8.67 46.63
C ARG A 17 2.30 -7.32 46.15
N VAL A 18 3.07 -6.64 45.29
CA VAL A 18 2.72 -5.34 44.68
C VAL A 18 1.64 -5.55 43.60
N GLY A 19 0.37 -5.53 44.02
CA GLY A 19 -0.81 -5.52 43.13
C GLY A 19 -1.40 -4.11 42.99
N LEU A 20 -2.25 -3.91 41.97
CA LEU A 20 -3.04 -2.69 41.81
C LEU A 20 -4.53 -3.01 41.88
N THR A 21 -5.28 -2.13 42.54
CA THR A 21 -6.74 -2.16 42.51
C THR A 21 -7.26 -1.70 41.15
N PHE A 22 -8.49 -2.09 40.83
CA PHE A 22 -9.09 -1.71 39.56
C PHE A 22 -9.26 -0.19 39.41
N ASP A 23 -9.57 0.51 40.50
CA ASP A 23 -9.68 1.98 40.52
C ASP A 23 -8.33 2.62 40.14
N GLU A 24 -7.22 2.12 40.72
CA GLU A 24 -5.88 2.62 40.41
C GLU A 24 -5.45 2.33 38.98
N ILE A 25 -5.84 1.18 38.43
CA ILE A 25 -5.58 0.83 37.02
C ILE A 25 -6.31 1.79 36.09
N GLU A 26 -7.58 2.09 36.39
CA GLU A 26 -8.37 3.04 35.60
C GLU A 26 -7.82 4.45 35.66
N GLU A 27 -7.39 4.90 36.85
CA GLU A 27 -6.78 6.21 37.03
C GLU A 27 -5.44 6.33 36.29
N LYS A 28 -4.55 5.34 36.44
CA LYS A 28 -3.22 5.36 35.82
C LYS A 28 -3.28 5.25 34.30
N LEU A 29 -4.15 4.40 33.78
CA LEU A 29 -4.28 4.16 32.34
C LEU A 29 -5.28 5.10 31.66
N LYS A 30 -6.06 5.87 32.44
CA LYS A 30 -7.14 6.74 31.96
C LYS A 30 -8.12 6.01 31.04
N ILE A 31 -8.54 4.82 31.46
CA ILE A 31 -9.43 3.94 30.68
C ILE A 31 -10.77 3.75 31.40
N SER A 32 -11.80 3.40 30.61
CA SER A 32 -13.10 3.04 31.16
C SER A 32 -13.10 1.61 31.73
N PRO A 33 -14.04 1.28 32.65
CA PRO A 33 -14.16 -0.07 33.22
C PRO A 33 -14.31 -1.18 32.17
N HIS A 34 -15.02 -0.91 31.08
CA HIS A 34 -15.16 -1.84 29.96
C HIS A 34 -13.83 -2.12 29.27
N LYS A 35 -13.00 -1.09 29.04
CA LYS A 35 -11.67 -1.27 28.43
C LYS A 35 -10.73 -2.02 29.37
N ARG A 36 -10.79 -1.72 30.67
CA ARG A 36 -10.06 -2.45 31.71
C ARG A 36 -10.43 -3.93 31.65
N GLU A 37 -11.71 -4.26 31.67
CA GLU A 37 -12.20 -5.64 31.62
C GLU A 37 -11.72 -6.38 30.36
N LEU A 38 -11.77 -5.73 29.19
CA LEU A 38 -11.26 -6.30 27.96
C LEU A 38 -9.76 -6.66 28.07
N ILE A 39 -8.94 -5.72 28.56
CA ILE A 39 -7.49 -5.93 28.71
C ILE A 39 -7.23 -7.05 29.72
N LEU A 40 -7.84 -6.97 30.91
CA LEU A 40 -7.65 -7.96 31.97
C LEU A 40 -8.17 -9.34 31.56
N SER A 41 -9.20 -9.43 30.73
CA SER A 41 -9.70 -10.72 30.23
C SER A 41 -8.67 -11.42 29.35
N GLU A 42 -7.93 -10.69 28.52
CA GLU A 42 -6.88 -11.25 27.67
C GLU A 42 -5.66 -11.65 28.50
N LEU A 43 -5.27 -10.81 29.46
CA LEU A 43 -4.18 -11.13 30.39
C LEU A 43 -4.50 -12.36 31.25
N ASN A 44 -5.75 -12.48 31.72
CA ASN A 44 -6.21 -13.62 32.49
C ASN A 44 -6.27 -14.91 31.66
N LYS A 45 -6.73 -14.85 30.40
CA LYS A 45 -6.69 -16.00 29.48
C LYS A 45 -5.27 -16.50 29.22
N ALA A 46 -4.28 -15.62 29.33
CA ALA A 46 -2.87 -15.95 29.16
C ALA A 46 -2.19 -16.37 30.47
N ASP A 47 -2.94 -16.48 31.59
CA ASP A 47 -2.44 -16.75 32.93
C ASP A 47 -1.32 -15.77 33.36
N GLU A 48 -1.34 -14.53 32.87
CA GLU A 48 -0.31 -13.50 33.12
C GLU A 48 -0.62 -12.62 34.34
N ILE A 49 -1.85 -12.67 34.85
CA ILE A 49 -2.30 -11.93 36.02
C ILE A 49 -3.08 -12.83 36.97
N VAL A 50 -3.05 -12.46 38.25
CA VAL A 50 -3.85 -13.10 39.30
C VAL A 50 -4.74 -12.06 39.94
N PHE A 51 -6.04 -12.34 39.99
CA PHE A 51 -7.01 -11.49 40.67
C PHE A 51 -6.96 -11.67 42.19
N PHE A 52 -7.17 -10.58 42.92
CA PHE A 52 -7.34 -10.62 44.37
C PHE A 52 -8.54 -9.79 44.79
N SER A 53 -9.09 -10.14 45.95
CA SER A 53 -10.17 -9.42 46.61
C SER A 53 -9.84 -9.32 48.09
N LEU A 54 -9.19 -8.21 48.46
CA LEU A 54 -9.01 -7.82 49.86
C LEU A 54 -10.14 -6.82 50.17
N ASP A 55 -9.81 -5.56 50.44
CA ASP A 55 -10.80 -4.48 50.62
C ASP A 55 -11.40 -3.98 49.29
N LYS A 56 -10.63 -4.11 48.20
CA LYS A 56 -11.02 -3.76 46.84
C LYS A 56 -10.60 -4.86 45.88
N LEU A 57 -11.31 -4.94 44.75
CA LEU A 57 -10.96 -5.82 43.64
C LEU A 57 -9.72 -5.27 42.91
N GLY A 58 -8.78 -6.16 42.60
CA GLY A 58 -7.55 -5.81 41.93
C GLY A 58 -6.89 -7.01 41.24
N CYS A 59 -5.75 -6.76 40.63
CA CYS A 59 -4.92 -7.80 40.05
C CYS A 59 -3.44 -7.52 40.27
N MET A 60 -2.65 -8.60 40.29
CA MET A 60 -1.19 -8.56 40.30
C MET A 60 -0.65 -9.34 39.10
N ILE A 61 0.61 -9.10 38.75
CA ILE A 61 1.30 -9.85 37.70
C ILE A 61 1.68 -11.23 38.23
N ASP A 62 1.43 -12.27 37.44
CA ASP A 62 1.93 -13.61 37.73
C ASP A 62 3.46 -13.69 37.46
N GLU A 63 4.22 -14.18 38.43
CA GLU A 63 5.69 -14.24 38.33
C GLU A 63 6.17 -15.23 37.24
N LYS A 64 5.41 -16.31 37.00
CA LYS A 64 5.81 -17.38 36.11
C LYS A 64 5.53 -17.05 34.64
N ASN A 65 4.38 -16.46 34.35
CA ASN A 65 3.95 -16.18 32.98
C ASN A 65 3.93 -14.68 32.66
N GLY A 66 3.54 -13.85 33.63
CA GLY A 66 3.37 -12.40 33.44
C GLY A 66 4.70 -11.65 33.34
N ILE A 67 5.68 -11.94 34.20
CA ILE A 67 7.00 -11.29 34.16
C ILE A 67 7.74 -11.61 32.85
N PRO A 68 7.82 -12.87 32.38
CA PRO A 68 8.42 -13.16 31.07
C PRO A 68 7.68 -12.47 29.93
N ALA A 69 6.34 -12.48 29.91
CA ALA A 69 5.56 -11.83 28.87
C ALA A 69 5.81 -10.31 28.80
N LEU A 70 6.01 -9.67 29.95
CA LEU A 70 6.38 -8.25 30.06
C LEU A 70 7.81 -8.01 29.56
N THR A 71 8.78 -8.81 30.03
CA THR A 71 10.20 -8.70 29.63
C THR A 71 10.39 -8.93 28.12
N ASP A 72 9.70 -9.92 27.56
CA ASP A 72 9.75 -10.26 26.14
C ASP A 72 8.92 -9.30 25.27
N LYS A 73 8.29 -8.28 25.88
CA LYS A 73 7.45 -7.29 25.19
C LYS A 73 6.40 -7.96 24.29
N LYS A 74 5.81 -9.07 24.74
CA LYS A 74 4.92 -9.95 23.96
C LYS A 74 3.90 -9.18 23.12
N TYR A 75 3.19 -8.25 23.74
CA TYR A 75 2.13 -7.47 23.10
C TYR A 75 2.67 -6.44 22.08
N ILE A 76 3.81 -5.81 22.36
CA ILE A 76 4.46 -4.89 21.42
C ILE A 76 4.94 -5.66 20.19
N ASN A 77 5.60 -6.79 20.40
CA ASN A 77 6.10 -7.64 19.31
C ASN A 77 4.96 -8.20 18.46
N ARG A 78 3.83 -8.58 19.08
CA ARG A 78 2.63 -8.99 18.34
C ARG A 78 2.07 -7.85 17.49
N ASN A 79 1.97 -6.64 18.03
CA ASN A 79 1.49 -5.49 17.28
C ASN A 79 2.44 -5.13 16.12
N TRP A 80 3.75 -5.22 16.34
CA TRP A 80 4.74 -4.97 15.30
C TRP A 80 4.62 -5.96 14.14
N LYS A 81 4.40 -7.25 14.41
CA LYS A 81 4.15 -8.26 13.37
C LYS A 81 2.91 -7.93 12.54
N ILE A 82 1.82 -7.52 13.19
CA ILE A 82 0.58 -7.13 12.49
C ILE A 82 0.83 -5.94 11.56
N ILE A 83 1.56 -4.91 12.03
CA ILE A 83 1.91 -3.76 11.20
C ILE A 83 2.81 -4.17 10.02
N LEU A 84 3.80 -5.01 10.27
CA LEU A 84 4.71 -5.48 9.23
C LEU A 84 3.99 -6.29 8.15
N ASP A 85 3.08 -7.18 8.56
CA ASP A 85 2.25 -7.96 7.63
C ASP A 85 1.30 -7.05 6.83
N TRP A 86 0.73 -6.02 7.45
CA TRP A 86 -0.09 -5.03 6.76
C TRP A 86 0.70 -4.26 5.71
N ILE A 87 1.90 -3.79 6.05
CA ILE A 87 2.81 -3.11 5.10
C ILE A 87 3.22 -4.05 3.96
N LYS A 88 3.54 -5.30 4.28
CA LYS A 88 3.90 -6.31 3.27
C LYS A 88 2.78 -6.49 2.25
N ASN A 89 1.54 -6.64 2.71
CA ASN A 89 0.38 -6.76 1.84
C ASN A 89 0.15 -5.50 1.00
N PHE A 90 0.34 -4.31 1.59
CA PHE A 90 0.24 -3.05 0.88
C PHE A 90 1.28 -2.96 -0.26
N VAL A 91 2.55 -3.24 0.05
CA VAL A 91 3.65 -3.20 -0.93
C VAL A 91 3.41 -4.20 -2.06
N GLN A 92 2.89 -5.40 -1.75
CA GLN A 92 2.57 -6.42 -2.76
C GLN A 92 1.53 -5.95 -3.79
N ILE A 93 0.57 -5.12 -3.38
CA ILE A 93 -0.44 -4.55 -4.28
C ILE A 93 0.13 -3.35 -5.04
N VAL A 94 0.89 -2.49 -4.35
CA VAL A 94 1.37 -1.23 -4.93
C VAL A 94 2.46 -1.45 -5.98
N ILE A 95 3.39 -2.38 -5.80
CA ILE A 95 4.50 -2.62 -6.75
C ILE A 95 3.98 -2.97 -8.16
N PRO A 96 3.08 -3.96 -8.36
CA PRO A 96 2.54 -4.28 -9.69
C PRO A 96 1.81 -3.10 -10.33
N VAL A 97 1.04 -2.34 -9.54
CA VAL A 97 0.29 -1.18 -10.05
C VAL A 97 1.25 -0.08 -10.52
N LEU A 98 2.29 0.23 -9.73
CA LEU A 98 3.30 1.20 -10.13
C LEU A 98 4.08 0.75 -11.38
N ALA A 99 4.39 -0.55 -11.49
CA ALA A 99 5.03 -1.09 -12.68
C ALA A 99 4.17 -0.90 -13.94
N LEU A 100 2.87 -1.13 -13.85
CA LEU A 100 1.91 -0.88 -14.93
C LEU A 100 1.85 0.61 -15.31
N VAL A 101 1.83 1.50 -14.32
CA VAL A 101 1.82 2.95 -14.58
C VAL A 101 3.10 3.39 -15.30
N ILE A 102 4.27 2.94 -14.84
CA ILE A 102 5.55 3.27 -15.48
C ILE A 102 5.59 2.72 -16.92
N ALA A 103 5.13 1.49 -17.13
CA ALA A 103 5.06 0.90 -18.47
C ALA A 103 4.13 1.69 -19.40
N TYR A 104 2.96 2.08 -18.91
CA TYR A 104 1.99 2.89 -19.66
C TYR A 104 2.56 4.26 -20.05
N VAL A 105 3.21 4.95 -19.11
CA VAL A 105 3.86 6.25 -19.37
C VAL A 105 4.98 6.09 -20.40
N SER A 106 5.84 5.07 -20.24
CA SER A 106 6.93 4.80 -21.17
C SER A 106 6.43 4.51 -22.59
N LEU A 107 5.34 3.74 -22.71
CA LEU A 107 4.73 3.42 -23.99
C LEU A 107 4.13 4.67 -24.66
N THR A 108 3.40 5.48 -23.90
CA THR A 108 2.78 6.71 -24.40
C THR A 108 3.84 7.69 -24.90
N SER A 109 4.90 7.94 -24.13
CA SER A 109 5.99 8.83 -24.57
C SER A 109 6.71 8.32 -25.83
N LYS A 110 6.90 7.00 -25.97
CA LYS A 110 7.47 6.43 -27.19
C LYS A 110 6.53 6.56 -28.39
N LEU A 111 5.23 6.32 -28.21
CA LEU A 111 4.22 6.47 -29.27
C LEU A 111 4.13 7.92 -29.78
N ASP A 112 4.15 8.90 -28.87
CA ASP A 112 4.14 10.32 -29.25
C ASP A 112 5.39 10.69 -30.06
N SER A 113 6.56 10.16 -29.68
CA SER A 113 7.80 10.40 -30.43
C SER A 113 7.77 9.78 -31.84
N LEU A 114 7.22 8.56 -31.97
CA LEU A 114 7.08 7.86 -33.25
C LEU A 114 6.06 8.55 -34.17
N LYS A 115 4.92 9.00 -33.64
CA LYS A 115 3.91 9.73 -34.42
C LYS A 115 4.48 11.03 -34.96
N THR A 116 5.22 11.76 -34.12
CA THR A 116 5.88 13.02 -34.53
C THR A 116 6.93 12.78 -35.62
N GLN A 117 7.66 11.67 -35.57
CA GLN A 117 8.63 11.33 -36.61
C GLN A 117 7.94 10.90 -37.91
N SER A 118 6.89 10.08 -37.83
CA SER A 118 6.13 9.64 -38.99
C SER A 118 5.43 10.81 -39.70
N ASP A 119 4.87 11.76 -38.95
CA ASP A 119 4.25 12.95 -39.54
C ASP A 119 5.26 13.82 -40.29
N LYS A 120 6.51 13.91 -39.80
CA LYS A 120 7.60 14.62 -40.50
C LYS A 120 7.98 13.93 -41.80
N GLU A 121 8.20 12.61 -41.76
CA GLU A 121 8.54 11.82 -42.96
C GLU A 121 7.41 11.89 -44.01
N LEU A 122 6.14 11.82 -43.57
CA LEU A 122 4.99 11.95 -44.45
C LEU A 122 4.91 13.33 -45.12
N GLN A 123 5.24 14.40 -44.38
CA GLN A 123 5.26 15.76 -44.89
C GLN A 123 6.38 15.95 -45.92
N GLU A 124 7.55 15.34 -45.69
CA GLU A 124 8.68 15.37 -46.61
C GLU A 124 8.37 14.65 -47.92
N VAL A 125 7.79 13.45 -47.85
CA VAL A 125 7.32 12.69 -49.02
C VAL A 125 6.27 13.47 -49.80
N LYS A 126 5.31 14.12 -49.12
CA LYS A 126 4.28 14.94 -49.77
C LYS A 126 4.89 16.13 -50.52
N ASN A 127 5.92 16.76 -49.95
CA ASN A 127 6.63 17.86 -50.60
C ASN A 127 7.39 17.39 -51.85
N ILE A 128 8.08 16.24 -51.79
CA ILE A 128 8.78 15.64 -52.94
C ILE A 128 7.78 15.32 -54.06
N MET A 129 6.63 14.73 -53.72
CA MET A 129 5.60 14.39 -54.70
C MET A 129 4.99 15.64 -55.36
N LEU A 130 4.80 16.72 -54.60
CA LEU A 130 4.37 18.03 -55.12
C LEU A 130 5.40 18.63 -56.08
N GLU A 131 6.69 18.53 -55.75
CA GLU A 131 7.78 19.02 -56.60
C GLU A 131 7.88 18.20 -57.90
N GLN A 132 7.77 16.88 -57.83
CA GLN A 132 7.72 16.01 -59.00
C GLN A 132 6.51 16.32 -59.88
N LYS A 133 5.33 16.54 -59.29
CA LYS A 133 4.13 16.93 -60.04
C LYS A 133 4.35 18.24 -60.80
N LYS A 134 4.94 19.26 -60.16
CA LYS A 134 5.28 20.53 -60.82
C LYS A 134 6.26 20.33 -61.98
N ARG A 135 7.32 19.53 -61.79
CA ARG A 135 8.29 19.25 -62.87
C ARG A 135 7.65 18.51 -64.04
N ILE A 136 6.76 17.56 -63.79
CA ILE A 136 6.01 16.87 -64.85
C ILE A 136 5.13 17.85 -65.61
N GLU A 137 4.44 18.75 -64.90
CA GLU A 137 3.56 19.76 -65.49
C GLU A 137 4.35 20.79 -66.32
N GLU A 138 5.55 21.20 -65.86
CA GLU A 138 6.48 22.03 -66.62
C GLU A 138 6.99 21.34 -67.89
N LEU A 139 7.37 20.06 -67.79
CA LEU A 139 7.79 19.25 -68.94
C LEU A 139 6.65 19.05 -69.94
N GLU A 140 5.43 18.83 -69.46
CA GLU A 140 4.24 18.70 -70.31
C GLU A 140 3.94 20.01 -71.05
N ASN A 141 4.05 21.15 -70.37
CA ASN A 141 3.89 22.47 -70.98
C ASN A 141 4.99 22.77 -72.00
N GLN A 142 6.25 22.40 -71.74
CA GLN A 142 7.34 22.54 -72.72
C GLN A 142 7.13 21.63 -73.94
N SER A 143 6.62 20.40 -73.75
CA SER A 143 6.32 19.48 -74.84
C SER A 143 5.18 19.97 -75.75
N LYS A 144 4.19 20.69 -75.20
CA LYS A 144 3.12 21.33 -75.97
C LYS A 144 3.57 22.55 -76.79
N ILE A 145 4.68 23.19 -76.40
CA ILE A 145 5.26 24.37 -77.08
C ILE A 145 6.20 23.98 -78.23
N LEU A 146 6.60 22.69 -78.35
CA LEU A 146 7.36 22.15 -79.47
C LEU A 146 6.45 21.40 -80.45
N PRO A 147 5.73 22.08 -81.37
CA PRO A 147 4.98 21.38 -82.40
C PRO A 147 5.96 20.81 -83.44
N ASN A 148 5.84 19.51 -83.68
CA ASN A 148 5.81 18.94 -85.02
C ASN A 148 6.93 19.39 -86.00
N GLN A 149 8.20 19.09 -85.70
CA GLN A 149 9.28 19.08 -86.70
C GLN A 149 9.79 17.66 -86.94
N LYS A 150 8.93 16.77 -87.43
CA LYS A 150 9.35 15.56 -88.16
C LYS A 150 8.14 14.87 -88.82
N LYS A 151 7.74 15.38 -89.97
CA LYS A 151 7.20 14.55 -91.06
C LYS A 151 7.78 15.05 -92.38
N ASP A 152 8.87 14.38 -92.73
CA ASP A 152 9.20 13.86 -94.05
C ASP A 152 9.45 14.86 -95.19
N SER A 153 10.73 15.21 -95.30
CA SER A 153 11.44 15.29 -96.57
C SER A 153 11.59 13.89 -97.18
N LEU A 154 10.78 13.55 -98.19
CA LEU A 154 11.15 13.03 -99.53
C LEU A 154 9.89 12.63 -100.31
#